data_AF-A0A1P8XKY4-F1
#
_entry.id   AF-A0A1P8XKY4-F1
#
_cell.length_a   1.000
_cell.length_b   1.000
_cell.length_c   1.000
_cell.angle_alpha   90.00
_cell.angle_beta   90.00
_cell.angle_gamma   90.00
#
_symmetry.space_group_name_H-M   'P 1'
#
loop_
_entity.id
_entity.type
_entity.pdbx_description
1 polymer ?
#
loop_
_entity_poly.entity_id
_entity_poly.type
_entity_poly.pdbx_seq_one_letter_code
_entity_poly.pdbx_strand_id
1 'polypeptide(L)' 'MGPVTAAAAAGDDMDAVRSFARNLKIACDELHDDPFNPEARSALLRLLEDDCRAADAALARVVENCGA' A
#
# COMPACT_ATOMS: atom_id res chain seq x y z
N MET A 1 18.54 -18.06 -18.94
CA MET A 1 17.63 -16.90 -18.85
C MET A 1 16.59 -17.21 -17.78
N GLY A 2 16.58 -16.44 -16.69
CA GLY A 2 16.01 -16.74 -15.37
C GLY A 2 17.11 -16.41 -14.34
N PRO A 3 16.90 -15.53 -13.33
CA PRO A 3 15.72 -15.32 -12.48
C PRO A 3 15.26 -13.84 -12.35
N VAL A 4 15.38 -13.04 -13.42
CA VAL A 4 15.13 -11.57 -13.38
C VAL A 4 13.69 -11.20 -12.97
N THR A 5 12.72 -12.12 -13.07
CA THR A 5 11.31 -11.87 -12.76
C THR A 5 11.00 -11.79 -11.26
N ALA A 6 11.68 -12.56 -10.41
CA ALA A 6 11.36 -12.63 -8.98
C ALA A 6 11.84 -11.38 -8.21
N ALA A 7 13.02 -10.85 -8.55
CA ALA A 7 13.56 -9.64 -7.94
C ALA A 7 12.84 -8.37 -8.39
N ALA A 8 12.38 -8.30 -9.65
CA ALA A 8 11.55 -7.22 -10.15
C ALA A 8 10.18 -7.21 -9.45
N ALA A 9 9.53 -8.38 -9.33
CA ALA A 9 8.27 -8.51 -8.61
C ALA A 9 8.39 -8.12 -7.12
N ALA A 10 9.51 -8.45 -6.46
CA ALA A 10 9.75 -8.02 -5.08
C ALA A 10 9.95 -6.48 -4.95
N GLY A 11 10.58 -5.84 -5.94
CA GLY A 11 10.67 -4.39 -6.02
C GLY A 11 9.30 -3.73 -6.21
N ASP A 12 8.51 -4.27 -7.14
CA ASP A 12 7.15 -3.81 -7.42
C ASP A 12 6.22 -3.98 -6.19
N ASP A 13 6.36 -5.10 -5.46
CA ASP A 13 5.60 -5.36 -4.23
C ASP A 13 5.97 -4.38 -3.11
N MET A 14 7.26 -4.10 -2.91
CA MET A 14 7.72 -3.10 -1.93
C MET A 14 7.23 -1.70 -2.26
N ASP A 15 7.21 -1.32 -3.53
CA ASP A 15 6.70 -0.03 -3.98
C ASP A 15 5.19 0.07 -3.80
N ALA A 16 4.44 -1.00 -4.07
CA ALA A 16 3.01 -1.07 -3.81
C ALA A 16 2.69 -0.88 -2.32
N VAL A 17 3.40 -1.58 -1.42
CA VAL A 17 3.25 -1.46 0.04
C VAL A 17 3.57 -0.04 0.51
N ARG A 18 4.69 0.54 0.04
CA ARG A 18 5.10 1.89 0.43
C ARG A 18 4.10 2.95 -0.05
N SER A 19 3.61 2.80 -1.28
CA SER A 19 2.63 3.72 -1.86
C SER A 19 1.32 3.68 -1.09
N PHE A 20 0.81 2.48 -0.79
CA PHE A 20 -0.37 2.30 0.04
C PHE A 20 -0.22 2.94 1.43
N ALA A 21 0.87 2.60 2.14
CA ALA A 21 1.14 3.14 3.47
C ALA A 21 1.24 4.67 3.48
N ARG A 22 1.88 5.26 2.47
CA ARG A 22 2.00 6.71 2.32
C ARG A 22 0.63 7.36 2.12
N ASN A 23 -0.18 6.83 1.20
CA ASN A 23 -1.48 7.41 0.89
C ASN A 23 -2.46 7.27 2.06
N LEU A 24 -2.42 6.13 2.76
CA LEU A 24 -3.18 5.90 3.98
C LEU A 24 -2.82 6.92 5.06
N LYS A 25 -1.52 7.16 5.27
CA LYS A 25 -1.07 8.15 6.24
C LYS A 25 -1.56 9.56 5.90
N ILE A 26 -1.44 9.98 4.64
CA ILE A 26 -1.91 11.31 4.21
C ILE A 26 -3.42 11.47 4.46
N ALA A 27 -4.24 10.49 4.07
CA ALA A 27 -5.67 10.57 4.28
C ALA A 27 -6.05 10.64 5.78
N CYS A 28 -5.32 9.90 6.62
CA CYS A 28 -5.49 9.97 8.07
C CYS A 28 -5.03 11.31 8.66
N ASP A 29 -3.91 11.86 8.20
CA ASP A 29 -3.39 13.16 8.67
C ASP A 29 -4.38 14.29 8.29
N GLU A 30 -4.90 14.30 7.05
CA GLU A 30 -5.91 15.27 6.61
C GLU A 30 -7.22 15.17 7.38
N LEU A 31 -7.68 13.96 7.73
CA LEU A 31 -8.88 13.77 8.56
C LEU A 31 -8.65 14.05 10.05
N HIS A 32 -7.41 13.91 10.51
CA HIS A 32 -7.02 14.31 11.86
C HIS A 32 -7.07 15.84 11.98
N ASP A 33 -6.60 16.56 10.95
CA ASP A 33 -6.60 18.01 10.89
C ASP A 33 -8.01 18.58 10.65
N ASP A 34 -8.78 17.99 9.71
CA ASP A 34 -10.20 18.30 9.50
C ASP A 34 -11.06 17.01 9.36
N PRO A 35 -11.81 16.62 10.40
CA PRO A 35 -12.63 15.40 10.37
C PRO A 35 -13.81 15.47 9.39
N PHE A 36 -14.16 16.64 8.87
CA PHE A 36 -15.23 16.82 7.90
C PHE A 36 -14.73 16.99 6.46
N ASN A 37 -13.42 16.85 6.22
CA ASN A 37 -12.85 16.95 4.88
C ASN A 37 -13.40 15.82 3.97
N PRO A 38 -14.24 16.15 2.96
CA PRO A 38 -14.91 15.15 2.14
C PRO A 38 -13.94 14.43 1.19
N GLU A 39 -12.86 15.10 0.77
CA GLU A 39 -11.85 14.52 -0.11
C GLU A 39 -11.00 13.50 0.63
N ALA A 40 -10.52 13.85 1.83
CA ALA A 40 -9.73 12.95 2.67
C ALA A 40 -10.55 11.71 3.09
N ARG A 41 -11.83 11.90 3.41
CA ARG A 41 -12.75 10.78 3.70
C ARG A 41 -12.93 9.86 2.50
N SER A 42 -13.13 10.43 1.31
CA SER A 42 -13.31 9.65 0.08
C SER A 42 -12.02 8.90 -0.30
N ALA A 43 -10.87 9.55 -0.14
CA ALA A 43 -9.57 8.93 -0.37
C ALA A 43 -9.32 7.76 0.59
N LEU A 44 -9.61 7.93 1.88
CA LEU A 44 -9.48 6.86 2.86
C LEU A 44 -10.39 5.66 2.53
N LEU A 45 -11.66 5.90 2.21
CA LEU A 45 -12.59 4.83 1.85
C LEU A 45 -12.12 4.07 0.62
N ARG A 46 -11.68 4.77 -0.42
CA ARG A 46 -11.13 4.15 -1.63
C ARG A 46 -9.92 3.26 -1.31
N LEU A 47 -8.98 3.75 -0.49
CA LEU A 47 -7.82 2.95 -0.08
C LEU A 47 -8.24 1.68 0.67
N LEU A 48 -9.23 1.78 1.55
CA LEU A 48 -9.71 0.64 2.33
C LEU A 48 -10.54 -0.36 1.50
N GLU A 49 -11.32 0.10 0.53
CA GLU A 49 -12.18 -0.76 -0.29
C GLU A 49 -11.42 -1.40 -1.45
N ASP A 50 -10.60 -0.62 -2.16
CA ASP A 50 -9.99 -1.05 -3.42
C ASP A 50 -8.53 -1.52 -3.23
N ASP A 51 -7.74 -0.78 -2.45
CA ASP A 51 -6.28 -0.93 -2.47
C ASP A 51 -5.75 -1.82 -1.32
N CYS A 52 -6.47 -1.96 -0.20
CA CYS A 52 -5.95 -2.63 0.99
C CYS A 52 -5.60 -4.11 0.73
N ARG A 53 -6.46 -4.83 0.00
CA ARG A 53 -6.25 -6.26 -0.29
C ARG A 53 -5.03 -6.49 -1.16
N ALA A 54 -4.80 -5.60 -2.13
CA ALA A 54 -3.64 -5.67 -3.00
C ALA A 54 -2.35 -5.38 -2.22
N ALA A 55 -2.38 -4.36 -1.36
CA ALA A 55 -1.26 -4.00 -0.49
C ALA A 55 -0.93 -5.12 0.52
N ASP A 56 -1.93 -5.74 1.14
CA ASP A 56 -1.76 -6.88 2.06
C ASP A 56 -1.12 -8.08 1.35
N ALA A 57 -1.58 -8.39 0.14
CA ALA A 57 -1.01 -9.48 -0.65
C ALA A 57 0.44 -9.18 -1.07
N ALA A 58 0.76 -7.93 -1.41
CA ALA A 58 2.13 -7.50 -1.69
C ALA A 58 3.02 -7.59 -0.46
N LEU A 59 2.53 -7.17 0.71
CA LEU A 59 3.25 -7.27 1.97
C LEU A 59 3.52 -8.73 2.34
N ALA A 60 2.55 -9.63 2.17
CA ALA A 60 2.74 -11.05 2.42
C ALA A 60 3.88 -11.61 1.55
N ARG A 61 3.90 -11.30 0.25
CA ARG A 61 4.98 -11.71 -0.67
C ARG A 61 6.34 -11.15 -0.24
N VAL A 62 6.40 -9.87 0.16
CA VAL A 62 7.62 -9.25 0.68
C VAL A 62 8.13 -10.00 1.90
N VAL A 63 7.25 -10.30 2.88
CA VAL A 63 7.63 -10.98 4.12
C VAL A 63 8.10 -12.41 3.85
N GLU A 64 7.41 -13.15 2.98
CA GLU A 64 7.80 -14.49 2.53
C GLU A 64 9.17 -14.48 1.84
N ASN A 65 9.44 -13.48 1.00
CA ASN A 65 10.69 -13.34 0.26
C ASN A 65 11.85 -12.80 1.12
N CYS A 66 11.56 -12.19 2.28
CA CYS A 66 12.55 -11.75 3.27
C CYS A 66 12.87 -12.83 4.32
N GLY A 67 12.25 -14.00 4.26
CA GLY A 67 12.51 -15.13 5.16
C GLY A 67 13.75 -15.94 4.75
N ALA A 68 14.85 -15.73 5.49
CA ALA A 68 15.94 -16.68 5.70
C ALA A 68 15.86 -17.21 7.15
#